data_AF-A0AAE0LU07-F1
#
_entry.id   AF-A0AAE0LU07-F1
#
_cell.length_a   1.000
_cell.length_b   1.000
_cell.length_c   1.000
_cell.angle_alpha   90.00
_cell.angle_beta   90.00
_cell.angle_gamma   90.00
#
_symmetry.space_group_name_H-M   'P 1'
#
loop_
_entity.id
_entity.type
_entity.pdbx_description
1 polymer ?
#
loop_
_entity_poly.entity_id
_entity_poly.type
_entity_poly.pdbx_seq_one_letter_code
_entity_poly.pdbx_strand_id
1 'polypeptide(L)'
;MFVRDGVCEAPDKNIVASVTWRDGWKCCITGMQASYWDPLIVVPILPRIKFAAADMETNSCREMLEAFLAPRLMDRLLSDTEEDLYDRVENHWLLRKSAAAAFAQGYFQLSLNRRGSRYEVLKNLRGGPYYPSVLDEVEDFRRGHFVDVSSTNINIPRRWALEIASRFATPRRWTYIAQQIASKKRKRTYTVFPNLFPFFDTHVAILKMVWRLVPGNIRIRIYRRLASLGEDIYGFTDSFNVQQLPFGLYLKVVHSTRRESLVNEYATLGLLRRYTNVPVPRALDVVSDSSYTYLLTTQVPGHRLDLCIDTMSDEDTATLVSELRRHMTALRAVPRPRGRRHIISNATDGRCFDDRINAALNDDQVWGEFVGPFLSENAFNNTLRCGALPEVVQRSGHKVVFTHGDLNPSNILVDEHGGLAGIVDWESAGWLPEYWDYTKAYYATRFHQRWLRMVDGVFDQFGDFRHELEIERQLWNYCFYYA
;
A
#
# COMPACT_ATOMS: atom_id res chain seq x y z
N MET A 1 -17.25 23.39 -10.38
CA MET A 1 -17.30 23.13 -11.83
C MET A 1 -18.17 21.93 -12.22
N PHE A 2 -18.02 20.75 -11.58
CA PHE A 2 -18.99 19.66 -11.77
C PHE A 2 -20.01 19.71 -10.63
N VAL A 3 -21.23 20.14 -10.93
CA VAL A 3 -22.29 20.21 -9.93
C VAL A 3 -22.84 18.79 -9.72
N ARG A 4 -23.00 18.39 -8.46
CA ARG A 4 -23.62 17.13 -8.08
C ARG A 4 -25.09 17.37 -7.71
N ASP A 5 -25.80 18.15 -8.51
CA ASP A 5 -27.19 18.50 -8.23
C ASP A 5 -28.11 17.89 -9.28
N GLY A 6 -29.11 17.18 -8.78
CA GLY A 6 -30.26 16.73 -9.53
C GLY A 6 -30.10 15.32 -10.07
N VAL A 7 -31.08 14.48 -9.78
CA VAL A 7 -31.37 13.22 -10.45
C VAL A 7 -31.02 13.35 -11.93
N CYS A 8 -30.01 12.59 -12.42
CA CYS A 8 -29.83 12.45 -13.86
C CYS A 8 -31.14 11.91 -14.39
N GLU A 9 -31.90 12.74 -15.13
CA GLU A 9 -32.99 12.24 -15.96
C GLU A 9 -32.42 11.10 -16.81
N ALA A 10 -33.15 9.99 -16.86
CA ALA A 10 -32.72 8.85 -17.64
C ALA A 10 -32.58 9.30 -19.11
N PRO A 11 -31.50 8.91 -19.81
CA PRO A 11 -31.35 9.21 -21.23
C PRO A 11 -32.59 8.77 -22.00
N ASP A 12 -32.88 9.45 -23.12
CA ASP A 12 -33.94 9.04 -24.04
C ASP A 12 -33.85 7.52 -24.32
N LYS A 13 -34.99 6.84 -24.36
CA LYS A 13 -35.08 5.40 -24.67
C LYS A 13 -34.35 5.03 -25.96
N ASN A 14 -34.34 5.92 -26.95
CA ASN A 14 -33.61 5.74 -28.21
C ASN A 14 -32.09 5.73 -27.96
N ILE A 15 -31.58 6.66 -27.16
CA ILE A 15 -30.16 6.69 -26.76
C ILE A 15 -29.82 5.41 -26.00
N VAL A 16 -30.68 4.98 -25.06
CA VAL A 16 -30.46 3.76 -24.29
C VAL A 16 -30.34 2.54 -25.21
N ALA A 17 -31.26 2.40 -26.17
CA ALA A 17 -31.22 1.30 -27.14
C ALA A 17 -29.96 1.33 -28.02
N SER A 18 -29.61 2.49 -28.58
CA SER A 18 -28.45 2.65 -29.46
C SER A 18 -27.13 2.38 -28.73
N VAL A 19 -26.95 2.92 -27.51
CA VAL A 19 -25.74 2.69 -26.71
C VAL A 19 -25.62 1.23 -26.28
N THR A 20 -26.74 0.63 -25.85
CA THR A 20 -26.75 -0.78 -25.41
C THR A 20 -26.35 -1.72 -26.54
N TRP A 21 -26.85 -1.46 -27.75
CA TRP A 21 -26.50 -2.20 -28.95
C TRP A 21 -25.03 -2.00 -29.33
N ARG A 22 -24.58 -0.75 -29.40
CA ARG A 22 -23.20 -0.37 -29.75
C ARG A 22 -22.17 -1.05 -28.85
N ASP A 23 -22.43 -1.08 -27.55
CA ASP A 23 -21.50 -1.60 -26.54
C ASP A 23 -21.67 -3.12 -26.32
N GLY A 24 -22.51 -3.79 -27.13
CA GLY A 24 -22.62 -5.24 -27.17
C GLY A 24 -23.12 -5.86 -25.87
N TRP A 25 -24.00 -5.17 -25.14
CA TRP A 25 -24.54 -5.62 -23.86
C TRP A 25 -23.47 -5.95 -22.80
N LYS A 26 -22.33 -5.24 -22.86
CA LYS A 26 -21.23 -5.40 -21.92
C LYS A 26 -20.83 -4.05 -21.35
N CYS A 27 -20.46 -4.05 -20.07
CA CYS A 27 -19.89 -2.90 -19.41
C CYS A 27 -18.58 -2.50 -20.09
N CYS A 28 -18.44 -1.25 -20.51
CA CYS A 28 -17.21 -0.78 -21.16
C CYS A 28 -15.99 -0.83 -20.22
N ILE A 29 -16.20 -0.67 -18.90
CA ILE A 29 -15.12 -0.72 -17.92
C ILE A 29 -14.73 -2.17 -17.60
N THR A 30 -15.68 -2.99 -17.13
CA THR A 30 -15.38 -4.34 -16.62
C THR A 30 -15.35 -5.40 -17.72
N GLY A 31 -15.97 -5.15 -18.88
CA GLY A 31 -16.15 -6.13 -19.95
C GLY A 31 -17.22 -7.18 -19.69
N MET A 32 -17.90 -7.12 -18.55
CA MET A 32 -18.89 -8.10 -18.12
C MET A 32 -20.32 -7.70 -18.51
N GLN A 33 -21.20 -8.69 -18.67
CA GLN A 33 -22.64 -8.48 -18.92
C GLN A 33 -23.38 -8.02 -17.65
N ALA A 34 -24.66 -7.68 -17.74
CA ALA A 34 -25.48 -7.39 -16.56
C ALA A 34 -25.53 -8.61 -15.60
N SER A 35 -25.62 -8.34 -14.31
CA SER A 35 -26.03 -9.34 -13.32
C SER A 35 -27.32 -8.87 -12.63
N TYR A 36 -27.97 -9.76 -11.88
CA TYR A 36 -29.17 -9.41 -11.12
C TYR A 36 -28.89 -8.29 -10.11
N TRP A 37 -27.72 -8.29 -9.47
CA TRP A 37 -27.32 -7.32 -8.45
C TRP A 37 -26.60 -6.10 -9.01
N ASP A 38 -26.12 -6.18 -10.25
CA ASP A 38 -25.36 -5.11 -10.90
C ASP A 38 -25.79 -4.97 -12.38
N PRO A 39 -26.90 -4.25 -12.62
CA PRO A 39 -27.45 -4.10 -13.96
C PRO A 39 -26.60 -3.16 -14.82
N LEU A 40 -26.74 -3.30 -16.13
CA LEU A 40 -26.18 -2.34 -17.09
C LEU A 40 -27.07 -1.10 -17.15
N ILE A 41 -26.42 0.06 -17.12
CA ILE A 41 -27.02 1.37 -17.24
C ILE A 41 -26.26 2.20 -18.27
N VAL A 42 -27.00 3.04 -18.99
CA VAL A 42 -26.41 4.03 -19.90
C VAL A 42 -26.14 5.29 -19.10
N VAL A 43 -24.89 5.74 -19.12
CA VAL A 43 -24.46 6.93 -18.38
C VAL A 43 -23.73 7.89 -19.32
N PRO A 44 -23.75 9.20 -19.04
CA PRO A 44 -22.93 10.15 -19.78
C PRO A 44 -21.45 9.95 -19.42
N ILE A 45 -20.56 10.15 -20.39
CA ILE A 45 -19.11 10.05 -20.21
C ILE A 45 -18.60 11.21 -19.34
N LEU A 46 -19.10 12.42 -19.60
CA LEU A 46 -18.84 13.62 -18.80
C LEU A 46 -20.07 13.95 -17.96
N PRO A 47 -19.93 14.27 -16.67
CA PRO A 47 -21.08 14.66 -15.85
C PRO A 47 -21.49 16.11 -16.16
N ARG A 48 -22.78 16.41 -15.96
CA ARG A 48 -23.29 17.67 -15.38
C ARG A 48 -22.42 18.95 -15.44
N ILE A 49 -21.90 19.45 -16.56
CA ILE A 49 -21.02 20.64 -16.52
C ILE A 49 -21.85 21.91 -16.63
N LYS A 50 -22.16 22.52 -15.48
CA LYS A 50 -22.63 23.91 -15.43
C LYS A 50 -21.42 24.81 -15.25
N PHE A 51 -21.04 25.52 -16.32
CA PHE A 51 -20.19 26.69 -16.17
C PHE A 51 -21.06 27.79 -15.57
N ALA A 52 -20.94 28.05 -14.27
CA ALA A 52 -21.58 29.22 -13.69
C ALA A 52 -20.97 30.45 -14.39
N ALA A 53 -21.81 31.31 -14.96
CA ALA A 53 -21.35 32.52 -15.66
C ALA A 53 -20.41 33.39 -14.80
N ALA A 54 -20.56 33.33 -13.47
CA ALA A 54 -19.72 34.01 -12.49
C ALA A 54 -18.34 33.34 -12.23
N ASP A 55 -18.18 32.03 -12.47
CA ASP A 55 -16.94 31.28 -12.19
C ASP A 55 -15.90 31.42 -13.33
N MET A 56 -16.35 31.84 -14.53
CA MET A 56 -15.47 32.12 -15.68
C MET A 56 -14.96 33.57 -15.71
N GLU A 57 -15.41 34.44 -14.81
CA GLU A 57 -14.90 35.82 -14.69
C GLU A 57 -13.55 35.89 -13.94
N THR A 58 -13.22 34.90 -13.12
CA THR A 58 -11.86 34.76 -12.58
C THR A 58 -10.96 34.06 -13.59
N ASN A 59 -10.14 34.83 -14.34
CA ASN A 59 -9.16 34.34 -15.31
C ASN A 59 -8.35 33.11 -14.83
N SER A 60 -8.07 33.00 -13.52
CA SER A 60 -7.23 31.93 -12.97
C SER A 60 -7.82 30.52 -13.11
N CYS A 61 -9.13 30.32 -12.92
CA CYS A 61 -9.76 28.99 -13.02
C CYS A 61 -9.74 28.48 -14.46
N ARG A 62 -9.97 29.38 -15.42
CA ARG A 62 -9.90 29.07 -16.84
C ARG A 62 -8.48 28.74 -17.26
N GLU A 63 -7.50 29.56 -16.89
CA GLU A 63 -6.08 29.32 -17.19
C GLU A 63 -5.59 27.98 -16.61
N MET A 64 -5.96 27.66 -15.36
CA MET A 64 -5.62 26.37 -14.75
C MET A 64 -6.24 25.20 -15.52
N LEU A 65 -7.50 25.33 -15.94
CA LEU A 65 -8.19 24.28 -16.68
C LEU A 65 -7.64 24.13 -18.11
N GLU A 66 -7.26 25.23 -18.77
CA GLU A 66 -6.60 25.24 -20.08
C GLU A 66 -5.23 24.57 -20.01
N ALA A 67 -4.43 24.88 -18.99
CA ALA A 67 -3.16 24.19 -18.73
C ALA A 67 -3.36 22.69 -18.45
N PHE A 68 -4.42 22.33 -17.72
CA PHE A 68 -4.71 20.94 -17.35
C PHE A 68 -5.24 20.08 -18.51
N LEU A 69 -6.16 20.61 -19.32
CA LEU A 69 -6.79 19.87 -20.43
C LEU A 69 -6.04 20.02 -21.76
N ALA A 70 -5.15 21.01 -21.87
CA ALA A 70 -4.61 21.54 -23.13
C ALA A 70 -5.68 22.29 -23.98
N PRO A 71 -5.28 23.34 -24.73
CA PRO A 71 -6.21 24.21 -25.46
C PRO A 71 -7.20 23.45 -26.36
N ARG A 72 -6.72 22.44 -27.09
CA ARG A 72 -7.57 21.64 -28.00
C ARG A 72 -8.75 20.95 -27.30
N LEU A 73 -8.56 20.41 -26.09
CA LEU A 73 -9.65 19.76 -25.37
C LEU A 73 -10.57 20.79 -24.72
N MET A 74 -10.03 21.93 -24.30
CA MET A 74 -10.82 23.05 -23.79
C MET A 74 -11.78 23.59 -24.85
N ASP A 75 -11.28 23.88 -26.05
CA ASP A 75 -12.10 24.44 -27.13
C ASP A 75 -13.27 23.51 -27.47
N ARG A 76 -13.02 22.19 -27.47
CA ARG A 76 -14.06 21.17 -27.70
C ARG A 76 -15.09 21.12 -26.57
N LEU A 77 -14.65 21.25 -25.33
CA LEU A 77 -15.53 21.26 -24.16
C LEU A 77 -16.44 22.48 -24.16
N LEU A 78 -15.93 23.63 -24.59
CA LEU A 78 -16.66 24.90 -24.63
C LEU A 78 -17.51 25.08 -25.90
N SER A 79 -17.20 24.35 -26.99
CA SER A 79 -17.94 24.47 -28.26
C SER A 79 -19.29 23.74 -28.26
N ASP A 80 -19.46 22.72 -27.41
CA ASP A 80 -20.71 21.96 -27.32
C ASP A 80 -21.67 22.65 -26.33
N THR A 81 -22.95 22.76 -26.71
CA THR A 81 -24.01 23.21 -25.79
C THR A 81 -24.31 22.13 -24.73
N GLU A 82 -25.02 22.48 -23.65
CA GLU A 82 -25.49 21.46 -22.69
C GLU A 82 -26.34 20.39 -23.40
N GLU A 83 -27.25 20.77 -24.29
CA GLU A 83 -28.08 19.83 -25.08
C GLU A 83 -27.20 18.89 -25.93
N ASP A 84 -26.15 19.42 -26.59
CA ASP A 84 -25.22 18.60 -27.38
C ASP A 84 -24.47 17.56 -26.54
N LEU A 85 -24.18 17.85 -25.27
CA LEU A 85 -23.45 16.95 -24.38
C LEU A 85 -24.32 15.80 -23.86
N TYR A 86 -25.63 15.96 -23.75
CA TYR A 86 -26.53 14.96 -23.14
C TYR A 86 -27.49 14.26 -24.09
N ASP A 87 -27.73 14.78 -25.30
CA ASP A 87 -28.72 14.17 -26.21
C ASP A 87 -28.08 13.31 -27.30
N ARG A 88 -26.75 13.22 -27.33
CA ARG A 88 -26.01 12.47 -28.34
C ARG A 88 -25.54 11.10 -27.83
N VAL A 89 -25.77 10.06 -28.63
CA VAL A 89 -25.33 8.67 -28.38
C VAL A 89 -23.82 8.55 -28.13
N GLU A 90 -23.02 9.34 -28.83
CA GLU A 90 -21.56 9.40 -28.72
C GLU A 90 -21.04 9.99 -27.39
N ASN A 91 -21.89 10.65 -26.60
CA ASN A 91 -21.53 11.17 -25.28
C ASN A 91 -21.90 10.20 -24.14
N HIS A 92 -22.43 9.03 -24.48
CA HIS A 92 -22.88 8.01 -23.56
C HIS A 92 -22.11 6.71 -23.74
N TRP A 93 -22.09 5.90 -22.69
CA TRP A 93 -21.53 4.56 -22.69
C TRP A 93 -22.26 3.64 -21.71
N LEU A 94 -22.17 2.34 -21.96
CA LEU A 94 -22.83 1.31 -21.19
C LEU A 94 -21.93 0.81 -20.07
N LEU A 95 -22.36 0.98 -18.82
CA LEU A 95 -21.62 0.53 -17.64
C LEU A 95 -22.51 -0.32 -16.73
N ARG A 96 -21.90 -1.22 -15.98
CA ARG A 96 -22.51 -1.75 -14.76
C ARG A 96 -22.74 -0.61 -13.76
N LYS A 97 -23.83 -0.66 -13.00
CA LYS A 97 -24.18 0.37 -12.02
C LYS A 97 -23.06 0.61 -11.01
N SER A 98 -22.42 -0.46 -10.53
CA SER A 98 -21.27 -0.39 -9.62
C SER A 98 -20.06 0.28 -10.29
N ALA A 99 -19.75 -0.09 -11.53
CA ALA A 99 -18.64 0.46 -12.32
C ALA A 99 -18.85 1.95 -12.62
N ALA A 100 -20.08 2.37 -12.90
CA ALA A 100 -20.43 3.77 -13.09
C ALA A 100 -20.20 4.59 -11.81
N ALA A 101 -20.61 4.07 -10.65
CA ALA A 101 -20.38 4.72 -9.36
C ALA A 101 -18.87 4.84 -9.05
N ALA A 102 -18.09 3.80 -9.33
CA ALA A 102 -16.64 3.80 -9.14
C ALA A 102 -15.92 4.74 -10.13
N PHE A 103 -16.33 4.77 -11.41
CA PHE A 103 -15.81 5.70 -12.41
C PHE A 103 -16.07 7.16 -12.04
N ALA A 104 -17.29 7.47 -11.57
CA ALA A 104 -17.65 8.81 -11.12
C ALA A 104 -16.80 9.28 -9.92
N GLN A 105 -16.31 8.36 -9.10
CA GLN A 105 -15.40 8.62 -7.98
C GLN A 105 -13.91 8.63 -8.37
N GLY A 106 -13.59 8.38 -9.64
CA GLY A 106 -12.23 8.41 -10.16
C GLY A 106 -11.41 7.13 -9.92
N TYR A 107 -12.05 5.99 -9.63
CA TYR A 107 -11.36 4.70 -9.46
C TYR A 107 -10.87 4.06 -10.76
N PHE A 108 -11.30 4.58 -11.91
CA PHE A 108 -10.89 4.10 -13.21
C PHE A 108 -10.38 5.25 -14.07
N GLN A 109 -9.23 5.03 -14.71
CA GLN A 109 -8.62 5.93 -15.67
C GLN A 109 -8.56 5.23 -17.04
N LEU A 110 -8.67 5.99 -18.13
CA LEU A 110 -8.68 5.45 -19.49
C LEU A 110 -7.43 5.87 -20.26
N SER A 111 -6.79 4.94 -20.95
CA SER A 111 -5.73 5.21 -21.93
C SER A 111 -6.28 4.92 -23.32
N LEU A 112 -6.20 5.89 -24.24
CA LEU A 112 -6.76 5.77 -25.59
C LEU A 112 -5.64 5.62 -26.61
N ASN A 113 -5.75 4.63 -27.50
CA ASN A 113 -4.80 4.47 -28.59
C ASN A 113 -4.93 5.63 -29.61
N ARG A 114 -3.81 6.03 -30.24
CA ARG A 114 -3.76 6.99 -31.35
C ARG A 114 -4.81 6.73 -32.44
N ARG A 115 -5.15 5.48 -32.75
CA ARG A 115 -6.16 5.11 -33.77
C ARG A 115 -7.62 5.16 -33.28
N GLY A 116 -7.89 5.38 -32.00
CA GLY A 116 -9.24 5.59 -31.45
C GLY A 116 -10.14 4.35 -31.32
N SER A 117 -9.78 3.21 -31.89
CA SER A 117 -10.58 1.96 -31.83
C SER A 117 -10.33 1.09 -30.60
N ARG A 118 -9.31 1.42 -29.79
CA ARG A 118 -8.91 0.67 -28.59
C ARG A 118 -8.73 1.63 -27.43
N TYR A 119 -9.16 1.18 -26.26
CA TYR A 119 -8.92 1.84 -24.99
C TYR A 119 -8.46 0.84 -23.95
N GLU A 120 -7.78 1.34 -22.93
CA GLU A 120 -7.29 0.57 -21.80
C GLU A 120 -7.90 1.17 -20.54
N VAL A 121 -8.33 0.31 -19.64
CA VAL A 121 -8.89 0.66 -18.34
C VAL A 121 -7.83 0.35 -17.30
N LEU A 122 -7.48 1.38 -16.52
CA LEU A 122 -6.48 1.34 -15.46
C LEU A 122 -7.18 1.62 -14.13
N LYS A 123 -6.89 0.83 -13.10
CA LYS A 123 -7.36 1.12 -11.74
C LYS A 123 -6.61 2.29 -11.14
N ASN A 124 -7.31 3.11 -10.39
CA ASN A 124 -6.75 4.17 -9.56
C ASN A 124 -7.03 3.85 -8.09
N LEU A 125 -6.06 3.18 -7.45
CA LEU A 125 -6.15 2.68 -6.07
C LEU A 125 -5.79 3.71 -5.00
N ARG A 126 -5.68 5.00 -5.34
CA ARG A 126 -5.40 6.05 -4.33
C ARG A 126 -6.52 6.12 -3.30
N GLY A 127 -6.16 6.20 -2.02
CA GLY A 127 -7.14 6.37 -0.94
C GLY A 127 -6.96 5.45 0.27
N GLY A 128 -8.06 4.80 0.65
CA GLY A 128 -8.17 4.05 1.89
C GLY A 128 -8.48 2.58 1.61
N PRO A 129 -8.45 1.70 2.62
CA PRO A 129 -8.54 0.25 2.45
C PRO A 129 -9.90 -0.22 1.92
N TYR A 130 -10.91 0.65 1.92
CA TYR A 130 -12.25 0.34 1.45
C TYR A 130 -12.43 0.76 -0.01
N TYR A 131 -12.29 -0.22 -0.90
CA TYR A 131 -12.55 -0.07 -2.33
C TYR A 131 -13.95 -0.64 -2.67
N PRO A 132 -14.63 -0.08 -3.69
CA PRO A 132 -15.81 -0.73 -4.25
C PRO A 132 -15.48 -2.14 -4.76
N SER A 133 -16.32 -3.13 -4.45
CA SER A 133 -16.10 -4.55 -4.84
C SER A 133 -15.96 -4.75 -6.36
N VAL A 134 -16.47 -3.83 -7.18
CA VAL A 134 -16.28 -3.87 -8.63
C VAL A 134 -14.80 -3.80 -9.05
N LEU A 135 -13.90 -3.29 -8.20
CA LEU A 135 -12.48 -3.29 -8.50
C LEU A 135 -11.87 -4.70 -8.43
N ASP A 136 -12.46 -5.62 -7.67
CA ASP A 136 -12.00 -7.02 -7.57
C ASP A 136 -12.36 -7.81 -8.84
N GLU A 137 -13.38 -7.37 -9.56
CA GLU A 137 -13.87 -8.00 -10.80
C GLU A 137 -13.08 -7.57 -12.05
N VAL A 138 -12.22 -6.56 -11.93
CA VAL A 138 -11.45 -6.00 -13.06
C VAL A 138 -9.99 -6.33 -12.83
N GLU A 139 -9.28 -6.78 -13.86
CA GLU A 139 -7.81 -6.87 -13.79
C GLU A 139 -7.20 -5.46 -13.63
N ASP A 140 -5.98 -5.34 -13.10
CA ASP A 140 -5.34 -4.02 -12.95
C ASP A 140 -5.17 -3.28 -14.27
N PHE A 141 -5.15 -4.04 -15.36
CA PHE A 141 -5.10 -3.57 -16.72
C PHE A 141 -6.07 -4.36 -17.59
N ARG A 142 -7.06 -3.68 -18.20
CA ARG A 142 -7.98 -4.31 -19.16
C ARG A 142 -7.95 -3.57 -20.50
N ARG A 143 -7.88 -4.31 -21.60
CA ARG A 143 -8.08 -3.76 -22.95
C ARG A 143 -9.55 -3.88 -23.38
N GLY A 144 -10.06 -2.79 -23.94
CA GLY A 144 -11.38 -2.69 -24.56
C GLY A 144 -11.29 -2.24 -26.02
N HIS A 145 -12.32 -2.60 -26.77
CA HIS A 145 -12.50 -2.18 -28.16
C HIS A 145 -13.85 -1.51 -28.29
N PHE A 146 -13.89 -0.37 -29.00
CA PHE A 146 -15.16 0.15 -29.47
C PHE A 146 -15.54 -0.65 -30.71
N VAL A 147 -16.75 -1.21 -30.72
CA VAL A 147 -17.26 -1.91 -31.89
C VAL A 147 -17.53 -0.85 -32.96
N ASP A 148 -16.87 -0.99 -34.10
CA ASP A 148 -17.17 -0.16 -35.26
C ASP A 148 -18.48 -0.66 -35.88
N VAL A 149 -19.57 0.04 -35.54
CA VAL A 149 -20.90 -0.15 -36.12
C VAL A 149 -21.19 0.93 -37.16
N SER A 150 -20.17 1.40 -37.90
CA SER A 150 -20.33 2.36 -39.00
C SER A 150 -21.37 1.95 -40.05
N SER A 151 -21.64 0.65 -40.21
CA SER A 151 -22.73 0.14 -41.05
C SER A 151 -24.15 0.44 -40.55
N THR A 152 -24.31 0.89 -39.29
CA THR A 152 -25.61 1.16 -38.65
C THR A 152 -25.83 2.64 -38.31
N ASN A 153 -24.97 3.56 -38.76
CA ASN A 153 -25.00 5.00 -38.42
C ASN A 153 -24.90 5.31 -36.91
N ILE A 154 -24.43 4.36 -36.07
CA ILE A 154 -24.24 4.59 -34.64
C ILE A 154 -22.78 4.97 -34.37
N ASN A 155 -22.55 6.20 -33.90
CA ASN A 155 -21.21 6.69 -33.60
C ASN A 155 -20.60 6.04 -32.34
N ILE A 156 -19.29 5.78 -32.40
CA ILE A 156 -18.49 5.40 -31.23
C ILE A 156 -18.40 6.55 -30.22
N PRO A 157 -18.09 6.26 -28.93
CA PRO A 157 -17.86 7.29 -27.92
C PRO A 157 -16.91 8.39 -28.36
N ARG A 158 -17.24 9.65 -28.08
CA ARG A 158 -16.38 10.80 -28.39
C ARG A 158 -15.06 10.65 -27.65
N ARG A 159 -13.99 10.52 -28.42
CA ARG A 159 -12.62 10.35 -27.90
C ARG A 159 -12.24 11.45 -26.91
N TRP A 160 -12.45 12.72 -27.28
CA TRP A 160 -12.05 13.84 -26.44
C TRP A 160 -12.80 13.85 -25.09
N ALA A 161 -14.05 13.39 -25.05
CA ALA A 161 -14.83 13.29 -23.80
C ALA A 161 -14.24 12.23 -22.87
N LEU A 162 -13.84 11.08 -23.42
CA LEU A 162 -13.12 10.03 -22.68
C LEU A 162 -11.75 10.52 -22.19
N GLU A 163 -11.02 11.30 -23.00
CA GLU A 163 -9.74 11.89 -22.59
C GLU A 163 -9.92 12.87 -21.42
N ILE A 164 -10.93 13.74 -21.48
CA ILE A 164 -11.25 14.65 -20.38
C ILE A 164 -11.64 13.87 -19.13
N ALA A 165 -12.57 12.91 -19.25
CA ALA A 165 -12.99 12.08 -18.11
C ALA A 165 -11.81 11.35 -17.46
N SER A 166 -10.90 10.82 -18.28
CA SER A 166 -9.67 10.16 -17.85
C SER A 166 -8.71 11.10 -17.12
N ARG A 167 -8.45 12.30 -17.66
CA ARG A 167 -7.61 13.31 -17.00
C ARG A 167 -8.15 13.67 -15.62
N PHE A 168 -9.47 13.80 -15.50
CA PHE A 168 -10.12 14.11 -14.22
C PHE A 168 -10.21 12.95 -13.23
N ALA A 169 -9.89 11.70 -13.61
CA ALA A 169 -9.99 10.55 -12.70
C ALA A 169 -9.18 10.75 -11.41
N THR A 170 -7.92 11.18 -11.53
CA THR A 170 -7.05 11.39 -10.36
C THR A 170 -7.48 12.59 -9.50
N PRO A 171 -7.71 13.80 -10.05
CA PRO A 171 -8.23 14.93 -9.27
C PRO A 171 -9.59 14.65 -8.59
N ARG A 172 -10.50 13.93 -9.26
CA ARG A 172 -11.79 13.51 -8.66
C ARG A 172 -11.57 12.59 -7.47
N ARG A 173 -10.65 11.64 -7.61
CA ARG A 173 -10.30 10.74 -6.51
C ARG A 173 -9.78 11.52 -5.31
N TRP A 174 -8.86 12.47 -5.51
CA TRP A 174 -8.37 13.34 -4.44
C TRP A 174 -9.46 14.20 -3.80
N THR A 175 -10.41 14.71 -4.59
CA THR A 175 -11.56 15.46 -4.07
C THR A 175 -12.41 14.58 -3.15
N TYR A 176 -12.67 13.34 -3.54
CA TYR A 176 -13.44 12.40 -2.72
C TYR A 176 -12.68 11.98 -1.46
N ILE A 177 -11.37 11.77 -1.56
CA ILE A 177 -10.50 11.52 -0.39
C ILE A 177 -10.56 12.69 0.59
N ALA A 178 -10.48 13.94 0.11
CA ALA A 178 -10.60 15.12 0.96
C ALA A 178 -11.96 15.18 1.69
N GLN A 179 -13.06 14.83 0.99
CA GLN A 179 -14.38 14.71 1.61
C GLN A 179 -14.44 13.59 2.67
N GLN A 180 -13.82 12.44 2.39
CA GLN A 180 -13.71 11.35 3.38
C GLN A 180 -12.96 11.80 4.63
N ILE A 181 -11.81 12.45 4.47
CA ILE A 181 -11.01 13.00 5.57
C ILE A 181 -11.84 13.99 6.41
N ALA A 182 -12.52 14.93 5.76
CA ALA A 182 -13.38 15.89 6.45
C ALA A 182 -14.54 15.20 7.21
N SER A 183 -15.13 14.15 6.62
CA SER A 183 -16.21 13.40 7.26
C SER A 183 -15.74 12.61 8.50
N LYS A 184 -14.51 12.06 8.49
CA LYS A 184 -13.91 11.37 9.65
C LYS A 184 -13.73 12.32 10.84
N LYS A 185 -13.25 13.55 10.59
CA LYS A 185 -13.10 14.57 11.64
C LYS A 185 -14.41 14.83 12.41
N ARG A 186 -15.56 14.80 11.71
CA ARG A 186 -16.88 15.04 12.30
C ARG A 186 -17.39 13.87 13.18
N LYS A 187 -16.90 12.64 12.97
CA LYS A 187 -17.38 11.44 13.68
C LYS A 187 -16.62 11.08 14.95
N ARG A 188 -15.52 11.79 15.26
CA ARG A 188 -14.67 11.58 16.47
C ARG A 188 -15.37 12.04 17.78
N THR A 189 -16.56 11.52 18.06
CA THR A 189 -17.20 11.62 19.37
C THR A 189 -16.73 10.44 20.21
N TYR A 190 -16.00 10.73 21.29
CA TYR A 190 -15.19 9.79 22.06
C TYR A 190 -16.02 8.73 22.79
N THR A 191 -15.61 7.46 22.64
CA THR A 191 -15.77 6.43 23.67
C THR A 191 -14.40 5.80 23.89
N VAL A 192 -13.73 6.19 24.98
CA VAL A 192 -12.49 5.55 25.42
C VAL A 192 -12.87 4.23 26.06
N PHE A 193 -12.70 3.13 25.34
CA PHE A 193 -12.70 1.82 25.97
C PHE A 193 -11.34 1.61 26.64
N PRO A 194 -11.29 1.31 27.95
CA PRO A 194 -10.03 0.99 28.60
C PRO A 194 -9.46 -0.29 28.00
N ASN A 195 -8.16 -0.27 27.72
CA ASN A 195 -7.38 -1.44 27.28
C ASN A 195 -7.55 -2.60 28.28
N LEU A 196 -8.37 -3.60 27.92
CA LEU A 196 -8.61 -4.84 28.69
C LEU A 196 -7.47 -5.87 28.57
N PHE A 197 -6.24 -5.43 28.28
CA PHE A 197 -5.13 -6.32 27.95
C PHE A 197 -4.37 -7.03 29.10
N PRO A 198 -4.42 -6.63 30.39
CA PRO A 198 -3.59 -7.31 31.40
C PRO A 198 -4.03 -8.75 31.72
N PHE A 199 -5.32 -9.07 31.61
CA PHE A 199 -5.87 -10.36 32.05
C PHE A 199 -5.62 -11.52 31.07
N PHE A 200 -5.18 -11.25 29.83
CA PHE A 200 -4.98 -12.28 28.80
C PHE A 200 -3.57 -12.88 28.76
N ASP A 201 -2.56 -12.27 29.37
CA ASP A 201 -1.16 -12.70 29.19
C ASP A 201 -0.82 -14.04 29.87
N THR A 202 -1.31 -14.28 31.08
CA THR A 202 -1.02 -15.53 31.81
C THR A 202 -1.67 -16.75 31.16
N HIS A 203 -2.92 -16.64 30.70
CA HIS A 203 -3.62 -17.74 30.01
C HIS A 203 -2.96 -18.08 28.67
N VAL A 204 -2.56 -17.05 27.91
CA VAL A 204 -1.84 -17.25 26.64
C VAL A 204 -0.47 -17.90 26.88
N ALA A 205 0.25 -17.54 27.95
CA ALA A 205 1.52 -18.17 28.31
C ALA A 205 1.38 -19.66 28.64
N ILE A 206 0.36 -20.02 29.43
CA ILE A 206 0.06 -21.43 29.77
C ILE A 206 -0.33 -22.22 28.52
N LEU A 207 -1.23 -21.68 27.69
CA LEU A 207 -1.64 -22.30 26.43
C LEU A 207 -0.45 -22.51 25.49
N LYS A 208 0.44 -21.52 25.36
CA LYS A 208 1.70 -21.65 24.60
C LYS A 208 2.57 -22.78 25.15
N MET A 209 2.74 -22.86 26.46
CA MET A 209 3.59 -23.87 27.09
C MET A 209 3.04 -25.28 26.85
N VAL A 210 1.75 -25.49 27.10
CA VAL A 210 1.06 -26.77 26.86
C VAL A 210 1.12 -27.13 25.38
N TRP A 211 0.85 -26.18 24.48
CA TRP A 211 0.89 -26.41 23.05
C TRP A 211 2.25 -26.86 22.55
N ARG A 212 3.34 -26.34 23.11
CA ARG A 212 4.71 -26.74 22.74
C ARG A 212 5.10 -28.14 23.18
N LEU A 213 4.35 -28.76 24.11
CA LEU A 213 4.52 -30.18 24.44
C LEU A 213 4.03 -31.10 23.32
N VAL A 214 3.17 -30.60 22.41
CA VAL A 214 2.72 -31.34 21.24
C VAL A 214 3.91 -31.53 20.27
N PRO A 215 4.16 -32.76 19.77
CA PRO A 215 5.19 -33.03 18.78
C PRO A 215 5.13 -32.09 17.57
N GLY A 216 6.30 -31.61 17.11
CA GLY A 216 6.39 -30.60 16.06
C GLY A 216 5.73 -31.02 14.74
N ASN A 217 5.81 -32.29 14.37
CA ASN A 217 5.14 -32.85 13.19
C ASN A 217 3.61 -32.76 13.28
N ILE A 218 3.03 -32.88 14.48
CA ILE A 218 1.58 -32.73 14.70
C ILE A 218 1.21 -31.25 14.60
N ARG A 219 1.98 -30.36 15.25
CA ARG A 219 1.77 -28.89 15.16
C ARG A 219 1.80 -28.39 13.72
N ILE A 220 2.80 -28.81 12.94
CA ILE A 220 2.93 -28.44 11.51
C ILE A 220 1.72 -28.92 10.70
N ARG A 221 1.24 -30.15 10.91
CA ARG A 221 0.03 -30.66 10.23
C ARG A 221 -1.18 -29.78 10.54
N ILE A 222 -1.33 -29.35 11.79
CA ILE A 222 -2.43 -28.46 12.20
C ILE A 222 -2.29 -27.08 11.55
N TYR A 223 -1.08 -26.50 11.54
CA TYR A 223 -0.84 -25.20 10.90
C TYR A 223 -1.16 -25.22 9.41
N ARG A 224 -0.77 -26.28 8.68
CA ARG A 224 -1.12 -26.43 7.26
C ARG A 224 -2.63 -26.51 7.02
N ARG A 225 -3.37 -27.21 7.90
CA ARG A 225 -4.83 -27.28 7.81
C ARG A 225 -5.50 -25.94 8.10
N LEU A 226 -5.02 -25.23 9.12
CA LEU A 226 -5.50 -23.87 9.41
C LEU A 226 -5.17 -22.90 8.29
N ALA A 227 -4.01 -23.03 7.64
CA ALA A 227 -3.61 -22.18 6.52
C ALA A 227 -4.55 -22.38 5.33
N SER A 228 -4.84 -23.63 4.96
CA SER A 228 -5.83 -23.95 3.92
C SER A 228 -7.22 -23.41 4.27
N LEU A 229 -7.67 -23.56 5.52
CA LEU A 229 -8.94 -22.98 5.95
C LEU A 229 -8.92 -21.44 5.94
N GLY A 230 -7.77 -20.84 6.26
CA GLY A 230 -7.56 -19.40 6.21
C GLY A 230 -7.63 -18.85 4.79
N GLU A 231 -7.06 -19.57 3.82
CA GLU A 231 -7.15 -19.25 2.39
C GLU A 231 -8.61 -19.26 1.91
N ASP A 232 -9.39 -20.26 2.33
CA ASP A 232 -10.83 -20.34 1.97
C ASP A 232 -11.66 -19.20 2.59
N ILE A 233 -11.33 -18.76 3.81
CA ILE A 233 -12.12 -17.75 4.55
C ILE A 233 -11.69 -16.32 4.19
N TYR A 234 -10.39 -16.08 4.07
CA TYR A 234 -9.80 -14.74 3.98
C TYR A 234 -9.14 -14.47 2.62
N GLY A 235 -8.99 -15.48 1.77
CA GLY A 235 -8.20 -15.39 0.54
C GLY A 235 -6.70 -15.43 0.79
N PHE A 236 -5.94 -15.21 -0.29
CA PHE A 236 -4.49 -15.03 -0.23
C PHE A 236 -4.15 -13.67 0.38
N THR A 237 -3.11 -13.63 1.22
CA THR A 237 -2.52 -12.34 1.60
C THR A 237 -1.54 -11.87 0.53
N ASP A 238 -1.27 -10.56 0.46
CA ASP A 238 -0.33 -9.97 -0.51
C ASP A 238 1.10 -10.54 -0.44
N SER A 239 1.44 -11.28 0.62
CA SER A 239 2.72 -11.97 0.76
C SER A 239 2.52 -13.48 0.63
N PHE A 240 3.21 -14.09 -0.34
CA PHE A 240 3.18 -15.54 -0.59
C PHE A 240 3.58 -16.41 0.61
N ASN A 241 4.27 -15.81 1.59
CA ASN A 241 4.81 -16.51 2.75
C ASN A 241 3.96 -16.27 4.01
N VAL A 242 2.84 -15.55 3.93
CA VAL A 242 2.01 -15.19 5.07
C VAL A 242 0.56 -15.60 4.81
N GLN A 243 -0.10 -16.20 5.80
CA GLN A 243 -1.52 -16.54 5.73
C GLN A 243 -2.22 -16.13 7.01
N GLN A 244 -3.33 -15.41 6.87
CA GLN A 244 -4.25 -15.17 7.98
C GLN A 244 -4.99 -16.48 8.29
N LEU A 245 -5.00 -16.85 9.55
CA LEU A 245 -5.66 -18.04 10.06
C LEU A 245 -6.90 -17.66 10.88
N PRO A 246 -7.82 -18.60 11.11
CA PRO A 246 -8.90 -18.42 12.09
C PRO A 246 -8.36 -18.03 13.48
N PHE A 247 -9.24 -17.45 14.30
CA PHE A 247 -8.95 -17.02 15.68
C PHE A 247 -7.98 -15.84 15.82
N GLY A 248 -7.85 -15.01 14.78
CA GLY A 248 -6.96 -13.85 14.80
C GLY A 248 -5.50 -14.27 14.90
N LEU A 249 -5.10 -15.26 14.11
CA LEU A 249 -3.75 -15.80 14.05
C LEU A 249 -3.14 -15.54 12.67
N TYR A 250 -1.82 -15.45 12.63
CA TYR A 250 -1.06 -15.37 11.38
C TYR A 250 0.02 -16.43 11.36
N LEU A 251 0.17 -17.07 10.21
CA LEU A 251 1.22 -18.04 9.95
C LEU A 251 2.17 -17.48 8.90
N LYS A 252 3.45 -17.36 9.25
CA LYS A 252 4.51 -17.16 8.28
C LYS A 252 5.20 -18.49 7.97
N VAL A 253 5.49 -18.73 6.70
CA VAL A 253 6.13 -19.95 6.21
C VAL A 253 7.29 -19.56 5.29
N VAL A 254 8.49 -20.02 5.62
CA VAL A 254 9.67 -19.84 4.76
C VAL A 254 10.35 -21.17 4.51
N HIS A 255 11.06 -21.29 3.39
CA HIS A 255 11.91 -22.45 3.13
C HIS A 255 12.99 -22.59 4.22
N SER A 256 13.44 -23.81 4.49
CA SER A 256 14.39 -24.13 5.56
C SER A 256 15.71 -23.35 5.46
N THR A 257 16.12 -22.95 4.26
CA THR A 257 17.28 -22.07 4.00
C THR A 257 17.12 -20.68 4.63
N ARG A 258 15.88 -20.19 4.80
CA ARG A 258 15.54 -18.91 5.44
C ARG A 258 15.12 -19.05 6.90
N ARG A 259 15.34 -20.21 7.53
CA ARG A 259 14.96 -20.48 8.93
C ARG A 259 15.43 -19.40 9.90
N GLU A 260 16.63 -18.87 9.72
CA GLU A 260 17.21 -17.84 10.58
C GLU A 260 16.34 -16.58 10.67
N SER A 261 15.58 -16.22 9.61
CA SER A 261 14.75 -15.00 9.60
C SER A 261 13.54 -15.13 10.54
N LEU A 262 12.82 -16.27 10.49
CA LEU A 262 11.69 -16.52 11.40
C LEU A 262 12.12 -16.80 12.84
N VAL A 263 13.31 -17.41 13.04
CA VAL A 263 13.89 -17.55 14.38
C VAL A 263 14.27 -16.18 14.95
N ASN A 264 14.82 -15.29 14.12
CA ASN A 264 15.12 -13.92 14.49
C ASN A 264 13.84 -13.16 14.85
N GLU A 265 12.81 -13.19 14.00
CA GLU A 265 11.53 -12.55 14.26
C GLU A 265 10.91 -13.05 15.58
N TYR A 266 10.90 -14.36 15.80
CA TYR A 266 10.41 -14.96 17.05
C TYR A 266 11.17 -14.41 18.27
N ALA A 267 12.50 -14.31 18.20
CA ALA A 267 13.34 -13.78 19.28
C ALA A 267 13.12 -12.28 19.49
N THR A 268 13.00 -11.50 18.41
CA THR A 268 12.72 -10.06 18.44
C THR A 268 11.39 -9.78 19.13
N LEU A 269 10.31 -10.46 18.73
CA LEU A 269 8.99 -10.26 19.33
C LEU A 269 9.01 -10.55 20.85
N GLY A 270 9.78 -11.55 21.28
CA GLY A 270 9.99 -11.84 22.70
C GLY A 270 10.80 -10.76 23.43
N LEU A 271 11.86 -10.25 22.79
CA LEU A 271 12.72 -9.19 23.32
C LEU A 271 11.94 -7.88 23.50
N LEU A 272 11.19 -7.46 22.49
CA LEU A 272 10.43 -6.21 22.51
C LEU A 272 9.35 -6.22 23.57
N ARG A 273 8.63 -7.34 23.73
CA ARG A 273 7.65 -7.49 24.82
C ARG A 273 8.26 -7.44 26.21
N ARG A 274 9.52 -7.84 26.35
CA ARG A 274 10.21 -7.84 27.64
C ARG A 274 10.70 -6.45 28.04
N TYR A 275 11.17 -5.66 27.07
CA TYR A 275 11.87 -4.40 27.36
C TYR A 275 11.13 -3.14 26.93
N THR A 276 10.04 -3.27 26.16
CA THR A 276 9.35 -2.13 25.57
C THR A 276 7.83 -2.31 25.60
N ASN A 277 7.12 -1.23 25.35
CA ASN A 277 5.67 -1.24 25.08
C ASN A 277 5.39 -1.07 23.58
N VAL A 278 6.33 -1.40 22.68
CA VAL A 278 6.07 -1.34 21.24
C VAL A 278 4.94 -2.32 20.88
N PRO A 279 3.89 -1.88 20.17
CA PRO A 279 2.77 -2.75 19.82
C PRO A 279 3.23 -3.74 18.75
N VAL A 280 3.48 -4.98 19.14
CA VAL A 280 3.97 -6.05 18.24
C VAL A 280 3.14 -7.34 18.35
N PRO A 281 3.07 -8.17 17.29
CA PRO A 281 2.45 -9.49 17.33
C PRO A 281 3.00 -10.38 18.46
N ARG A 282 2.17 -11.25 19.07
CA ARG A 282 2.64 -12.25 20.03
C ARG A 282 3.20 -13.44 19.27
N ALA A 283 4.50 -13.68 19.34
CA ALA A 283 5.10 -14.93 18.87
C ALA A 283 4.58 -16.11 19.72
N LEU A 284 3.76 -16.97 19.11
CA LEU A 284 3.15 -18.12 19.78
C LEU A 284 4.04 -19.35 19.65
N ASP A 285 4.61 -19.57 18.48
CA ASP A 285 5.40 -20.76 18.19
C ASP A 285 6.33 -20.57 17.00
N VAL A 286 7.47 -21.26 17.02
CA VAL A 286 8.35 -21.42 15.86
C VAL A 286 8.76 -22.89 15.76
N VAL A 287 8.51 -23.51 14.61
CA VAL A 287 8.75 -24.95 14.39
C VAL A 287 9.16 -25.19 12.94
N SER A 288 9.99 -26.21 12.71
CA SER A 288 10.46 -26.54 11.36
C SER A 288 10.30 -28.03 11.08
N ASP A 289 10.14 -28.38 9.80
CA ASP A 289 10.39 -29.71 9.28
C ASP A 289 11.62 -29.70 8.36
N SER A 290 11.77 -30.72 7.51
CA SER A 290 12.88 -30.85 6.56
C SER A 290 12.94 -29.74 5.52
N SER A 291 11.81 -29.10 5.22
CA SER A 291 11.66 -28.23 4.05
C SER A 291 11.29 -26.80 4.42
N TYR A 292 10.55 -26.60 5.50
CA TYR A 292 9.98 -25.31 5.87
C TYR A 292 10.11 -24.99 7.36
N THR A 293 10.16 -23.70 7.66
CA THR A 293 10.01 -23.15 9.01
C THR A 293 8.71 -22.36 9.08
N TYR A 294 8.01 -22.53 10.19
CA TYR A 294 6.70 -21.97 10.48
C TYR A 294 6.81 -21.07 11.70
N LEU A 295 6.32 -19.83 11.59
CA LEU A 295 6.16 -18.90 12.71
C LEU A 295 4.69 -18.57 12.88
N LEU A 296 4.14 -18.94 14.04
CA LEU A 296 2.76 -18.62 14.42
C LEU A 296 2.75 -17.38 15.32
N THR A 297 1.97 -16.38 14.94
CA THR A 297 1.79 -15.14 15.70
C THR A 297 0.32 -14.79 15.90
N THR A 298 0.01 -13.90 16.84
CA THR A 298 -1.32 -13.27 16.92
C THR A 298 -1.44 -12.15 15.90
N GLN A 299 -2.65 -11.95 15.38
CA GLN A 299 -3.02 -10.74 14.68
C GLN A 299 -2.84 -9.51 15.57
N VAL A 300 -2.41 -8.42 14.96
CA VAL A 300 -2.53 -7.08 15.54
C VAL A 300 -3.68 -6.39 14.81
N PRO A 301 -4.78 -6.02 15.49
CA PRO A 301 -5.93 -5.40 14.84
C PRO A 301 -5.55 -4.02 14.27
N GLY A 302 -5.71 -3.82 12.97
CA GLY A 302 -5.40 -2.55 12.32
C GLY A 302 -5.34 -2.68 10.80
N HIS A 303 -5.21 -1.54 10.12
CA HIS A 303 -5.03 -1.47 8.67
C HIS A 303 -3.59 -1.08 8.36
N ARG A 304 -3.02 -1.64 7.30
CA ARG A 304 -1.67 -1.24 6.87
C ARG A 304 -1.65 0.23 6.47
N LEU A 305 -0.58 0.94 6.82
CA LEU A 305 -0.42 2.36 6.56
C LEU A 305 -0.36 2.64 5.06
N ASP A 306 0.32 1.80 4.27
CA ASP A 306 0.37 1.94 2.80
C ASP A 306 -1.02 1.98 2.15
N LEU A 307 -1.99 1.24 2.68
CA LEU A 307 -3.36 1.19 2.17
C LEU A 307 -4.25 2.37 2.61
N CYS A 308 -3.82 3.17 3.60
CA CYS A 308 -4.66 4.21 4.17
C CYS A 308 -4.01 5.59 4.28
N ILE A 309 -2.71 5.70 4.02
CA ILE A 309 -1.91 6.92 4.14
C ILE A 309 -2.52 8.10 3.37
N ASP A 310 -3.16 7.86 2.22
CA ASP A 310 -3.81 8.90 1.43
C ASP A 310 -5.07 9.47 2.11
N THR A 311 -5.75 8.67 2.95
CA THR A 311 -6.99 9.06 3.67
C THR A 311 -6.77 9.48 5.12
N MET A 312 -5.52 9.64 5.54
CA MET A 312 -5.18 10.22 6.83
C MET A 312 -5.31 11.75 6.76
N SER A 313 -5.87 12.36 7.80
CA SER A 313 -5.75 13.79 8.00
C SER A 313 -4.32 14.19 8.40
N ASP A 314 -4.03 15.49 8.37
CA ASP A 314 -2.75 16.01 8.87
C ASP A 314 -2.61 15.76 10.38
N GLU A 315 -3.72 15.84 11.13
CA GLU A 315 -3.75 15.54 12.56
C GLU A 315 -3.50 14.05 12.84
N ASP A 316 -4.06 13.14 12.03
CA ASP A 316 -3.79 11.70 12.15
C ASP A 316 -2.32 11.42 11.86
N THR A 317 -1.79 12.07 10.82
CA THR A 317 -0.39 11.94 10.42
C THR A 317 0.54 12.43 11.53
N ALA A 318 0.26 13.59 12.12
CA ALA A 318 1.03 14.14 13.23
C ALA A 318 0.97 13.24 14.48
N THR A 319 -0.21 12.69 14.78
CA THR A 319 -0.40 11.74 15.89
C THR A 319 0.44 10.49 15.68
N LEU A 320 0.34 9.87 14.49
CA LEU A 320 1.11 8.67 14.14
C LEU A 320 2.62 8.92 14.17
N VAL A 321 3.10 10.06 13.65
CA VAL A 321 4.52 10.45 13.72
C VAL A 321 4.98 10.56 15.18
N SER A 322 4.18 11.20 16.04
CA SER A 322 4.50 11.32 17.46
C SER A 322 4.56 9.95 18.17
N GLU A 323 3.64 9.05 17.86
CA GLU A 323 3.62 7.70 18.43
C GLU A 323 4.78 6.84 17.95
N LEU A 324 5.06 6.86 16.63
CA LEU A 324 6.22 6.19 16.04
C LEU A 324 7.51 6.71 16.68
N ARG A 325 7.66 8.02 16.85
CA ARG A 325 8.81 8.65 17.52
C ARG A 325 9.00 8.10 18.94
N ARG A 326 7.93 8.03 19.74
CA ARG A 326 7.95 7.44 21.08
C ARG A 326 8.37 5.96 21.06
N HIS A 327 7.83 5.19 20.12
CA HIS A 327 8.15 3.76 20.00
C HIS A 327 9.56 3.49 19.46
N MET A 328 10.06 4.29 18.53
CA MET A 328 11.45 4.21 18.06
C MET A 328 12.43 4.57 19.19
N THR A 329 12.06 5.51 20.06
CA THR A 329 12.87 5.83 21.25
C THR A 329 12.97 4.61 22.18
N ALA A 330 11.85 3.95 22.47
CA ALA A 330 11.81 2.74 23.29
C ALA A 330 12.57 1.58 22.63
N LEU A 331 12.44 1.43 21.30
CA LEU A 331 13.14 0.42 20.51
C LEU A 331 14.67 0.59 20.62
N ARG A 332 15.17 1.80 20.40
CA ARG A 332 16.60 2.12 20.45
C ARG A 332 17.19 1.98 21.86
N ALA A 333 16.35 2.05 22.90
CA ALA A 333 16.75 1.86 24.28
C ALA A 333 16.82 0.38 24.72
N VAL A 334 16.45 -0.57 23.86
CA VAL A 334 16.52 -2.01 24.17
C VAL A 334 17.98 -2.38 24.48
N PRO A 335 18.27 -2.92 25.68
CA PRO A 335 19.63 -3.21 26.08
C PRO A 335 20.20 -4.36 25.25
N ARG A 336 21.42 -4.19 24.73
CA ARG A 336 22.17 -5.29 24.13
C ARG A 336 22.52 -6.32 25.21
N PRO A 337 22.24 -7.63 25.00
CA PRO A 337 22.55 -8.65 25.99
C PRO A 337 24.05 -8.70 26.34
N ARG A 338 24.35 -8.77 27.64
CA ARG A 338 25.73 -8.83 28.16
C ARG A 338 26.42 -10.11 27.66
N GLY A 339 27.72 -10.00 27.35
CA GLY A 339 28.56 -11.14 26.96
C GLY A 339 28.56 -11.48 25.47
N ARG A 340 27.78 -10.77 24.64
CA ARG A 340 27.80 -10.91 23.18
C ARG A 340 29.05 -10.27 22.59
N ARG A 341 29.72 -10.98 21.67
CA ARG A 341 30.95 -10.51 21.02
C ARG A 341 30.66 -9.61 19.82
N HIS A 342 29.61 -9.89 19.06
CA HIS A 342 29.30 -9.17 17.83
C HIS A 342 28.56 -7.88 18.13
N ILE A 343 29.10 -6.74 17.69
CA ILE A 343 28.46 -5.45 17.93
C ILE A 343 27.26 -5.25 17.01
N ILE A 344 27.33 -5.71 15.77
CA ILE A 344 26.21 -5.69 14.81
C ILE A 344 25.77 -7.13 14.56
N SER A 345 24.50 -7.40 14.85
CA SER A 345 23.93 -8.75 14.79
C SER A 345 22.42 -8.70 14.80
N ASN A 346 21.78 -9.82 14.46
CA ASN A 346 20.35 -10.02 14.69
C ASN A 346 20.01 -10.19 16.20
N ALA A 347 18.72 -10.38 16.54
CA ALA A 347 18.24 -10.53 17.91
C ALA A 347 18.87 -11.71 18.68
N THR A 348 19.31 -12.74 17.96
CA THR A 348 19.91 -13.98 18.47
C THR A 348 21.45 -13.97 18.55
N ASP A 349 22.11 -12.82 18.34
CA ASP A 349 23.58 -12.72 18.19
C ASP A 349 24.11 -13.39 16.91
N GLY A 350 23.23 -13.57 15.93
CA GLY A 350 23.51 -14.19 14.64
C GLY A 350 23.53 -13.19 13.48
N ARG A 351 23.57 -13.73 12.27
CA ARG A 351 23.66 -13.01 11.00
C ARG A 351 22.41 -12.17 10.71
N CYS A 352 22.59 -11.03 10.06
CA CYS A 352 21.50 -10.14 9.69
C CYS A 352 20.88 -10.59 8.36
N PHE A 353 19.56 -10.53 8.27
CA PHE A 353 18.81 -10.71 7.03
C PHE A 353 18.31 -9.35 6.57
N ASP A 354 18.90 -8.79 5.51
CA ASP A 354 18.55 -7.44 5.04
C ASP A 354 18.87 -7.30 3.55
N ASP A 355 17.86 -6.98 2.74
CA ASP A 355 17.99 -6.84 1.29
C ASP A 355 19.00 -5.78 0.85
N ARG A 356 19.21 -4.73 1.65
CA ARG A 356 20.20 -3.70 1.34
C ARG A 356 21.62 -4.19 1.60
N ILE A 357 21.83 -5.02 2.63
CA ILE A 357 23.13 -5.69 2.85
C ILE A 357 23.39 -6.67 1.70
N ASN A 358 22.37 -7.47 1.33
CA ASN A 358 22.46 -8.42 0.22
C ASN A 358 22.74 -7.72 -1.12
N ALA A 359 22.13 -6.56 -1.39
CA ALA A 359 22.38 -5.78 -2.60
C ALA A 359 23.83 -5.26 -2.75
N ALA A 360 24.64 -5.32 -1.68
CA ALA A 360 26.07 -5.00 -1.75
C ALA A 360 26.95 -6.21 -2.10
N LEU A 361 26.40 -7.43 -2.12
CA LEU A 361 27.11 -8.64 -2.51
C LEU A 361 27.21 -8.65 -4.05
N ASN A 362 28.43 -8.76 -4.59
CA ASN A 362 28.71 -8.73 -6.04
C ASN A 362 28.30 -10.03 -6.76
N ASP A 363 27.24 -10.70 -6.34
CA ASP A 363 26.81 -11.97 -6.89
C ASP A 363 25.31 -11.93 -7.22
N ASP A 364 25.02 -11.83 -8.52
CA ASP A 364 23.68 -11.76 -9.10
C ASP A 364 22.80 -12.98 -8.74
N GLN A 365 23.39 -14.05 -8.19
CA GLN A 365 22.69 -15.25 -7.74
C GLN A 365 22.30 -15.24 -6.25
N VAL A 366 22.69 -14.21 -5.49
CA VAL A 366 22.69 -14.25 -4.02
C VAL A 366 21.67 -13.26 -3.43
N TRP A 367 20.40 -13.45 -3.76
CA TRP A 367 19.30 -12.75 -3.10
C TRP A 367 18.83 -13.53 -1.87
N GLY A 368 18.73 -12.87 -0.72
CA GLY A 368 18.18 -13.45 0.52
C GLY A 368 19.20 -14.20 1.39
N GLU A 369 20.47 -13.80 1.35
CA GLU A 369 21.48 -14.31 2.26
C GLU A 369 21.45 -13.67 3.66
N PHE A 370 22.12 -14.36 4.58
CA PHE A 370 22.35 -13.91 5.94
C PHE A 370 23.80 -13.49 6.09
N VAL A 371 24.04 -12.24 6.46
CA VAL A 371 25.36 -11.61 6.42
C VAL A 371 25.83 -11.20 7.83
N GLY A 372 27.13 -11.32 8.09
CA GLY A 372 27.71 -11.11 9.42
C GLY A 372 27.70 -12.38 10.28
N PRO A 373 27.43 -12.32 11.60
CA PRO A 373 27.41 -11.10 12.42
C PRO A 373 28.78 -10.41 12.46
N PHE A 374 28.85 -9.16 12.92
CA PHE A 374 30.06 -8.35 12.81
C PHE A 374 30.64 -7.97 14.18
N LEU A 375 31.96 -8.11 14.31
CA LEU A 375 32.71 -7.72 15.51
C LEU A 375 32.93 -6.20 15.60
N SER A 376 32.86 -5.48 14.48
CA SER A 376 33.02 -4.03 14.43
C SER A 376 32.16 -3.40 13.35
N GLU A 377 31.90 -2.11 13.49
CA GLU A 377 31.20 -1.30 12.49
C GLU A 377 32.02 -1.20 11.20
N ASN A 378 33.35 -1.16 11.31
CA ASN A 378 34.23 -1.17 10.14
C ASN A 378 34.07 -2.47 9.33
N ALA A 379 33.92 -3.63 9.99
CA ALA A 379 33.67 -4.89 9.29
C ALA A 379 32.33 -4.86 8.54
N PHE A 380 31.30 -4.30 9.16
CA PHE A 380 30.00 -4.08 8.53
C PHE A 380 30.09 -3.12 7.34
N ASN A 381 30.72 -1.95 7.53
CA ASN A 381 30.90 -0.92 6.51
C ASN A 381 31.68 -1.45 5.30
N ASN A 382 32.66 -2.32 5.51
CA ASN A 382 33.40 -2.96 4.43
C ASN A 382 32.52 -3.86 3.57
N THR A 383 31.54 -4.55 4.17
CA THR A 383 30.56 -5.38 3.45
C THR A 383 29.60 -4.54 2.62
N LEU A 384 29.33 -3.30 3.00
CA LEU A 384 28.44 -2.40 2.26
C LEU A 384 29.10 -1.70 1.07
N ARG A 385 30.41 -1.88 0.86
CA ARG A 385 31.15 -1.23 -0.23
C ARG A 385 30.77 -1.83 -1.57
N CYS A 386 30.54 -0.96 -2.55
CA CYS A 386 30.43 -1.36 -3.94
C CYS A 386 31.81 -1.24 -4.60
N GLY A 387 32.31 -2.34 -5.18
CA GLY A 387 33.62 -2.32 -5.85
C GLY A 387 33.71 -1.34 -7.03
N ALA A 388 32.57 -1.02 -7.65
CA ALA A 388 32.48 -0.05 -8.73
C ALA A 388 32.44 1.42 -8.26
N LEU A 389 32.19 1.65 -6.97
CA LEU A 389 32.17 2.97 -6.33
C LEU A 389 33.12 3.01 -5.12
N PRO A 390 34.45 2.82 -5.33
CA PRO A 390 35.42 2.69 -4.23
C PRO A 390 35.54 3.94 -3.34
N GLU A 391 35.18 5.11 -3.87
CA GLU A 391 35.14 6.39 -3.14
C GLU A 391 33.91 6.53 -2.24
N VAL A 392 32.84 5.77 -2.48
CA VAL A 392 31.60 5.82 -1.70
C VAL A 392 31.74 4.92 -0.48
N VAL A 393 32.19 5.52 0.63
CA VAL A 393 32.50 4.82 1.88
C VAL A 393 31.58 5.29 3.01
N GLN A 394 31.02 4.32 3.73
CA GLN A 394 30.22 4.56 4.93
C GLN A 394 31.06 5.22 6.04
N ARG A 395 30.45 6.16 6.76
CA ARG A 395 31.08 6.73 7.96
C ARG A 395 31.07 5.71 9.09
N SER A 396 32.05 5.83 9.98
CA SER A 396 32.13 5.04 11.21
C SER A 396 31.93 5.93 12.43
N GLY A 397 31.68 5.32 13.59
CA GLY A 397 31.47 6.01 14.85
C GLY A 397 30.00 6.18 15.21
N HIS A 398 29.10 5.48 14.53
CA HIS A 398 27.68 5.48 14.87
C HIS A 398 27.42 4.70 16.15
N LYS A 399 26.41 5.12 16.91
CA LYS A 399 25.88 4.26 17.97
C LYS A 399 25.21 3.05 17.35
N VAL A 400 25.43 1.89 17.95
CA VAL A 400 24.68 0.68 17.60
C VAL A 400 23.46 0.59 18.50
N VAL A 401 22.28 0.58 17.87
CA VAL A 401 20.96 0.55 18.53
C VAL A 401 20.15 -0.62 17.99
N PHE A 402 19.11 -1.04 18.70
CA PHE A 402 18.19 -2.03 18.15
C PHE A 402 17.27 -1.35 17.10
N THR A 403 17.17 -1.95 15.92
CA THR A 403 16.47 -1.41 14.74
C THR A 403 15.44 -2.41 14.23
N HIS A 404 14.45 -1.92 13.50
CA HIS A 404 13.49 -2.79 12.80
C HIS A 404 14.12 -3.47 11.59
N GLY A 405 14.94 -2.75 10.82
CA GLY A 405 15.59 -3.23 9.60
C GLY A 405 14.69 -3.22 8.36
N ASP A 406 13.40 -2.94 8.49
CA ASP A 406 12.45 -2.84 7.36
C ASP A 406 11.23 -1.97 7.70
N LEU A 407 11.49 -0.76 8.20
CA LEU A 407 10.44 0.16 8.60
C LEU A 407 9.81 0.83 7.36
N ASN A 408 8.77 0.21 6.81
CA ASN A 408 8.02 0.71 5.67
C ASN A 408 6.50 0.78 5.98
N PRO A 409 5.68 1.49 5.18
CA PRO A 409 4.24 1.65 5.44
C PRO A 409 3.43 0.35 5.44
N SER A 410 3.85 -0.69 4.73
CA SER A 410 3.16 -2.00 4.80
C SER A 410 3.38 -2.71 6.14
N ASN A 411 4.45 -2.37 6.85
CA ASN A 411 4.80 -2.94 8.16
C ASN A 411 4.27 -2.13 9.35
N ILE A 412 3.57 -1.02 9.09
CA ILE A 412 2.93 -0.18 10.10
C ILE A 412 1.42 -0.38 10.01
N LEU A 413 0.81 -0.74 11.13
CA LEU A 413 -0.63 -0.87 11.26
C LEU A 413 -1.20 0.32 12.01
N VAL A 414 -2.27 0.89 11.48
CA VAL A 414 -3.03 1.98 12.10
C VAL A 414 -4.40 1.51 12.55
N ASP A 415 -4.89 2.07 13.64
CA ASP A 415 -6.25 1.85 14.10
C ASP A 415 -7.27 2.68 13.29
N GLU A 416 -8.55 2.50 13.60
CA GLU A 416 -9.65 3.25 12.98
C GLU A 416 -9.62 4.76 13.27
N HIS A 417 -8.84 5.18 14.27
CA HIS A 417 -8.63 6.56 14.67
C HIS A 417 -7.32 7.13 14.11
N GLY A 418 -6.59 6.40 13.26
CA GLY A 418 -5.33 6.86 12.67
C GLY A 418 -4.12 6.84 13.63
N GLY A 419 -4.27 6.26 14.82
CA GLY A 419 -3.18 5.99 15.75
C GLY A 419 -2.43 4.72 15.40
N LEU A 420 -1.25 4.52 16.00
CA LEU A 420 -0.43 3.33 15.81
C LEU A 420 -1.06 2.12 16.51
N ALA A 421 -1.55 1.17 15.73
CA ALA A 421 -2.05 -0.09 16.24
C ALA A 421 -0.96 -1.15 16.39
N GLY A 422 0.06 -1.13 15.53
CA GLY A 422 1.06 -2.18 15.48
C GLY A 422 2.24 -1.91 14.57
N ILE A 423 3.36 -2.55 14.86
CA ILE A 423 4.50 -2.70 13.95
C ILE A 423 4.75 -4.20 13.76
N VAL A 424 4.80 -4.64 12.51
CA VAL A 424 4.91 -6.04 12.11
C VAL A 424 6.13 -6.28 11.23
N ASP A 425 6.45 -7.55 10.99
CA ASP A 425 7.55 -7.99 10.12
C ASP A 425 8.95 -7.70 10.66
N TRP A 426 9.29 -8.38 11.76
CA TRP A 426 10.55 -8.15 12.48
C TRP A 426 11.68 -9.12 12.07
N GLU A 427 11.61 -9.71 10.87
CA GLU A 427 12.60 -10.71 10.44
C GLU A 427 14.00 -10.14 10.19
N SER A 428 14.08 -8.85 9.83
CA SER A 428 15.33 -8.09 9.61
C SER A 428 15.85 -7.35 10.84
N ALA A 429 15.17 -7.49 11.99
CA ALA A 429 15.52 -6.72 13.19
C ALA A 429 16.84 -7.15 13.81
N GLY A 430 17.58 -6.18 14.36
CA GLY A 430 18.90 -6.42 14.92
C GLY A 430 19.51 -5.19 15.58
N TRP A 431 20.70 -5.36 16.14
CA TRP A 431 21.56 -4.26 16.56
C TRP A 431 22.35 -3.77 15.35
N LEU A 432 22.02 -2.57 14.87
CA LEU A 432 22.57 -1.96 13.65
C LEU A 432 22.91 -0.47 13.92
N PRO A 433 23.69 0.19 13.05
CA PRO A 433 23.98 1.63 13.19
C PRO A 433 22.71 2.49 13.31
N GLU A 434 22.79 3.57 14.09
CA GLU A 434 21.62 4.41 14.43
C GLU A 434 20.93 5.11 13.24
N TYR A 435 21.57 5.17 12.07
CA TYR A 435 20.96 5.69 10.84
C TYR A 435 20.14 4.63 10.07
N TRP A 436 20.27 3.34 10.41
CA TRP A 436 19.86 2.23 9.53
C TRP A 436 18.36 2.24 9.20
N ASP A 437 17.48 2.35 10.20
CA ASP A 437 16.02 2.41 9.94
C ASP A 437 15.62 3.64 9.12
N TYR A 438 16.33 4.78 9.29
CA TYR A 438 16.06 6.00 8.52
C TYR A 438 16.41 5.79 7.04
N THR A 439 17.62 5.32 6.73
CA THR A 439 18.03 5.12 5.32
C THR A 439 17.25 3.98 4.68
N LYS A 440 16.96 2.90 5.41
CA LYS A 440 16.13 1.78 4.91
C LYS A 440 14.70 2.21 4.57
N ALA A 441 14.11 3.09 5.35
CA ALA A 441 12.79 3.62 5.04
C ALA A 441 12.78 4.35 3.67
N TYR A 442 13.85 5.06 3.31
CA TYR A 442 14.00 5.67 1.98
C TYR A 442 14.29 4.64 0.88
N TYR A 443 15.08 3.60 1.16
CA TYR A 443 15.42 2.54 0.22
C TYR A 443 14.17 1.83 -0.30
N ALA A 444 13.32 1.35 0.62
CA ALA A 444 12.15 0.55 0.28
C ALA A 444 11.01 1.35 -0.37
N THR A 445 10.98 2.68 -0.20
CA THR A 445 9.79 3.49 -0.51
C THR A 445 10.08 4.82 -1.20
N ARG A 446 11.17 4.90 -1.99
CA ARG A 446 11.72 6.11 -2.61
C ARG A 446 10.71 7.06 -3.31
N PHE A 447 9.55 6.56 -3.74
CA PHE A 447 8.51 7.35 -4.40
C PHE A 447 7.36 7.82 -3.49
N HIS A 448 7.28 7.32 -2.25
CA HIS A 448 6.20 7.64 -1.31
C HIS A 448 6.50 8.93 -0.51
N GLN A 449 6.42 10.08 -1.19
CA GLN A 449 6.78 11.39 -0.61
C GLN A 449 6.09 11.72 0.73
N ARG A 450 4.82 11.33 0.90
CA ARG A 450 4.09 11.55 2.16
C ARG A 450 4.70 10.73 3.31
N TRP A 451 5.05 9.48 3.05
CA TRP A 451 5.73 8.62 4.01
C TRP A 451 7.13 9.14 4.33
N LEU A 452 7.92 9.56 3.33
CA LEU A 452 9.27 10.09 3.57
C LEU A 452 9.25 11.32 4.49
N ARG A 453 8.26 12.22 4.35
CA ARG A 453 8.06 13.33 5.30
C ARG A 453 7.73 12.87 6.72
N MET A 454 6.99 11.77 6.87
CA MET A 454 6.74 11.18 8.18
C MET A 454 8.01 10.59 8.78
N VAL A 455 8.82 9.91 7.97
CA VAL A 455 10.14 9.38 8.37
C VAL A 455 11.04 10.53 8.84
N ASP A 456 11.16 11.60 8.07
CA ASP A 456 11.90 12.81 8.48
C ASP A 456 11.44 13.29 9.87
N GLY A 457 10.12 13.40 10.08
CA GLY A 457 9.56 13.78 11.37
C GLY A 457 9.77 12.75 12.49
N VAL A 458 9.84 11.45 12.20
CA VAL A 458 10.11 10.43 13.23
C VAL A 458 11.57 10.48 13.68
N PHE A 459 12.51 10.69 12.75
CA PHE A 459 13.94 10.57 13.03
C PHE A 459 14.66 11.88 13.36
N ASP A 460 14.02 13.03 13.18
CA ASP A 460 14.56 14.38 13.48
C ASP A 460 15.18 14.51 14.88
N GLN A 461 14.59 13.86 15.89
CA GLN A 461 15.05 13.93 17.28
C GLN A 461 16.30 13.08 17.55
N PHE A 462 16.67 12.16 16.66
CA PHE A 462 17.78 11.24 16.90
C PHE A 462 19.11 11.69 16.29
N GLY A 463 19.07 12.61 15.32
CA GLY A 463 20.25 13.11 14.63
C GLY A 463 19.96 13.52 13.19
N ASP A 464 20.94 14.15 12.55
CA ASP A 464 20.90 14.40 11.11
C ASP A 464 21.58 13.25 10.37
N PHE A 465 20.78 12.42 9.69
CA PHE A 465 21.23 11.28 8.91
C PHE A 465 21.24 11.53 7.39
N ARG A 466 21.12 12.80 6.96
CA ARG A 466 21.07 13.13 5.53
C ARG A 466 22.34 12.77 4.78
N HIS A 467 23.49 12.84 5.46
CA HIS A 467 24.76 12.49 4.84
C HIS A 467 24.85 10.98 4.59
N GLU A 468 24.47 10.16 5.58
CA GLU A 468 24.38 8.71 5.47
C GLU A 468 23.37 8.31 4.38
N LEU A 469 22.23 9.01 4.31
CA LEU A 469 21.27 8.82 3.23
C LEU A 469 21.83 9.14 1.83
N GLU A 470 22.66 10.17 1.71
CA GLU A 470 23.26 10.55 0.43
C GLU A 470 24.29 9.50 -0.04
N ILE A 471 25.12 8.99 0.87
CA ILE A 471 26.03 7.86 0.60
C ILE A 471 25.22 6.64 0.14
N GLU A 472 24.18 6.31 0.89
CA GLU A 472 23.31 5.18 0.58
C GLU A 472 22.64 5.32 -0.79
N ARG A 473 22.12 6.50 -1.15
CA ARG A 473 21.51 6.75 -2.48
C ARG A 473 22.47 6.56 -3.63
N GLN A 474 23.73 6.96 -3.48
CA GLN A 474 24.75 6.71 -4.50
C GLN A 474 24.93 5.21 -4.74
N LEU A 475 25.01 4.41 -3.66
CA LEU A 475 25.10 2.96 -3.73
C LEU A 475 23.85 2.34 -4.35
N TRP A 476 22.65 2.76 -3.92
CA TRP A 476 21.38 2.24 -4.45
C TRP A 476 21.23 2.52 -5.94
N ASN A 477 21.51 3.74 -6.38
CA ASN A 477 21.37 4.11 -7.79
C ASN A 477 22.30 3.26 -8.68
N TYR A 478 23.50 2.95 -8.20
CA TYR A 478 24.36 2.02 -8.91
C TYR A 478 23.75 0.62 -8.98
N CYS A 479 23.39 0.04 -7.83
CA CYS A 479 22.81 -1.31 -7.75
C CYS A 479 21.48 -1.47 -8.51
N PHE A 480 20.69 -0.40 -8.69
CA PHE A 480 19.38 -0.49 -9.36
C PHE A 480 19.42 -0.18 -10.85
N TYR A 481 20.40 0.59 -11.33
CA TYR A 481 20.43 1.07 -12.72
C TYR A 481 21.62 0.57 -13.53
N TYR A 482 22.68 0.09 -12.88
CA TYR A 482 23.96 -0.22 -13.52
C TYR A 482 24.54 -1.59 -13.14
N ALA A 483 24.06 -2.22 -12.07
CA ALA A 483 24.16 -3.67 -11.84
C ALA A 483 22.93 -4.34 -12.44
#